data_AF-A0AAD4R884-F1
#
_entry.id   AF-A0AAD4R884-F1
#
_cell.length_a   1.000
_cell.length_b   1.000
_cell.length_c   1.000
_cell.angle_alpha   90.00
_cell.angle_beta   90.00
_cell.angle_gamma   90.00
#
_symmetry.space_group_name_H-M   'P 1'
#
loop_
_entity.id
_entity.type
_entity.pdbx_description
1 polymer ?
#
loop_
_entity_poly.entity_id
_entity_poly.type
_entity_poly.pdbx_seq_one_letter_code
_entity_poly.pdbx_strand_id
1 'polypeptide(L)'
;MFNPSSFAIDFETGVMNSIQAVFPNNSVWFCYFHLFQNMKKHVNKANLLNRYNTDPDFAVKCKMIIALAFVNPPDLKDAFHLLCEVFENEDEINPLIEWFEKYYIGAERRRGNRIVQLEPRFPPEMWSVYQRTLDGASRTNNYAEAANRRIQSELGVCHPTLGNFILSLKKVQHGRDQQYMQWVAGLEPPHNAPQGTGQNRRYWEVPNL
;
A
#
# COMPACT_ATOMS: atom_id res chain seq x y z
N MET A 1 -1.37 10.95 -24.25
CA MET A 1 -1.78 9.57 -23.98
C MET A 1 -1.38 9.24 -22.55
N PHE A 2 -2.24 8.58 -21.76
CA PHE A 2 -1.92 8.20 -20.38
C PHE A 2 -0.88 7.07 -20.38
N ASN A 3 0.30 7.31 -19.80
CA ASN A 3 1.40 6.35 -19.74
C ASN A 3 2.17 6.49 -18.42
N PRO A 4 1.60 6.02 -17.29
CA PRO A 4 2.22 6.17 -15.98
C PRO A 4 3.45 5.27 -15.86
N SER A 5 4.54 5.71 -15.22
CA SER A 5 5.72 4.84 -15.02
C SER A 5 5.47 3.69 -14.04
N SER A 6 4.52 3.86 -13.11
CA SER A 6 4.19 2.85 -12.12
C SER A 6 2.77 3.00 -11.55
N PHE A 7 2.29 1.93 -10.92
CA PHE A 7 1.02 1.88 -10.20
C PHE A 7 1.28 1.48 -8.74
N ALA A 8 0.70 2.22 -7.80
CA ALA A 8 0.65 1.84 -6.38
C ALA A 8 -0.77 1.35 -6.06
N ILE A 9 -0.90 0.09 -5.65
CA ILE A 9 -2.20 -0.56 -5.46
C ILE A 9 -2.32 -1.24 -4.10
N ASP A 10 -3.54 -1.58 -3.75
CA ASP A 10 -3.89 -2.40 -2.59
C ASP A 10 -3.48 -3.87 -2.85
N PHE A 11 -3.44 -4.70 -1.80
CA PHE A 11 -3.07 -6.12 -1.88
C PHE A 11 -4.19 -6.98 -2.49
N GLU A 12 -4.52 -6.71 -3.75
CA GLU A 12 -5.55 -7.39 -4.51
C GLU A 12 -5.00 -7.90 -5.85
N THR A 13 -4.92 -9.24 -5.97
CA THR A 13 -4.38 -9.89 -7.17
C THR A 13 -5.22 -9.61 -8.42
N GLY A 14 -6.54 -9.38 -8.26
CA GLY A 14 -7.42 -9.00 -9.38
C GLY A 14 -7.00 -7.68 -10.03
N VAL A 15 -6.77 -6.65 -9.22
CA VAL A 15 -6.33 -5.32 -9.68
C VAL A 15 -4.96 -5.41 -10.35
N MET A 16 -4.02 -6.12 -9.73
CA MET A 16 -2.69 -6.37 -10.30
C MET A 16 -2.79 -7.00 -11.70
N ASN A 17 -3.58 -8.08 -11.83
CA ASN A 17 -3.75 -8.78 -13.11
C ASN A 17 -4.40 -7.89 -14.16
N SER A 18 -5.40 -7.08 -13.79
CA SER A 18 -6.04 -6.14 -14.71
C SER A 18 -5.08 -5.06 -15.21
N ILE A 19 -4.22 -4.53 -14.33
CA ILE A 19 -3.22 -3.54 -14.73
C ILE A 19 -2.20 -4.17 -15.67
N GLN A 20 -1.64 -5.34 -15.32
CA GLN A 20 -0.64 -6.00 -16.16
C GLN A 20 -1.19 -6.43 -17.52
N ALA A 21 -2.50 -6.71 -17.63
CA ALA A 21 -3.14 -7.00 -18.92
C ALA A 21 -3.18 -5.79 -19.87
N VAL A 22 -3.26 -4.56 -19.33
CA VAL A 22 -3.35 -3.31 -20.11
C VAL A 22 -1.97 -2.63 -20.24
N PHE A 23 -1.15 -2.76 -19.21
CA PHE A 23 0.13 -2.08 -19.01
C PHE A 23 1.23 -3.10 -18.63
N PRO A 24 1.58 -4.03 -19.53
CA PRO A 24 2.44 -5.17 -19.19
C PRO A 24 3.88 -4.77 -18.81
N ASN A 25 4.33 -3.61 -19.27
CA ASN A 25 5.70 -3.12 -19.05
C ASN A 25 5.81 -2.14 -17.89
N ASN A 26 4.69 -1.79 -17.24
CA ASN A 26 4.66 -0.78 -16.21
C ASN A 26 4.81 -1.43 -14.85
N SER A 27 5.56 -0.79 -13.95
CA SER A 27 5.79 -1.38 -12.65
C SER A 27 4.54 -1.32 -11.77
N VAL A 28 4.23 -2.41 -11.08
CA VAL A 28 3.11 -2.48 -10.15
C VAL A 28 3.65 -2.78 -8.77
N TRP A 29 3.28 -1.94 -7.81
CA TRP A 29 3.76 -2.04 -6.43
C TRP A 29 2.59 -2.07 -5.47
N PHE A 30 2.74 -2.84 -4.41
CA PHE A 30 1.81 -2.79 -3.29
C PHE A 30 2.13 -1.61 -2.36
N CYS A 31 1.06 -1.00 -1.86
CA CYS A 31 1.11 0.17 -1.01
C CYS A 31 1.46 -0.21 0.44
N TYR A 32 2.47 0.45 1.01
CA TYR A 32 2.92 0.19 2.38
C TYR A 32 1.83 0.51 3.42
N PHE A 33 1.03 1.55 3.17
CA PHE A 33 -0.09 1.88 4.05
C PHE A 33 -1.09 0.72 4.14
N HIS A 34 -1.39 0.04 3.03
CA HIS A 34 -2.28 -1.12 3.03
C HIS A 34 -1.63 -2.35 3.65
N LEU A 35 -0.31 -2.50 3.56
CA LEU A 35 0.42 -3.53 4.30
C LEU A 35 0.24 -3.33 5.82
N PHE A 36 0.40 -2.10 6.29
CA PHE A 36 0.17 -1.73 7.68
C PHE A 36 -1.30 -1.93 8.11
N GLN A 37 -2.27 -1.57 7.25
CA GLN A 37 -3.68 -1.87 7.53
C GLN A 37 -3.95 -3.37 7.62
N ASN A 38 -3.34 -4.17 6.74
CA ASN A 38 -3.49 -5.61 6.78
C ASN A 38 -2.94 -6.19 8.07
N MET A 39 -1.80 -5.70 8.57
CA MET A 39 -1.30 -6.05 9.91
C MET A 39 -2.35 -5.76 10.99
N LYS A 40 -2.92 -4.56 11.03
CA LYS A 40 -3.96 -4.23 12.02
C LYS A 40 -5.19 -5.14 11.92
N LYS A 41 -5.60 -5.52 10.70
CA LYS A 41 -6.68 -6.49 10.48
C LYS A 41 -6.32 -7.86 11.05
N HIS A 42 -5.07 -8.31 10.89
CA HIS A 42 -4.60 -9.60 11.40
C HIS A 42 -4.41 -9.62 12.92
N VAL A 43 -3.90 -8.53 13.50
CA VAL A 43 -3.89 -8.31 14.96
C VAL A 43 -5.31 -8.40 15.52
N ASN A 44 -6.30 -7.79 14.86
CA ASN A 44 -7.70 -7.89 15.27
C ASN A 44 -8.26 -9.32 15.15
N LYS A 45 -7.95 -10.03 14.06
CA LYS A 45 -8.36 -11.44 13.89
C LYS A 45 -7.77 -12.38 14.95
N ALA A 46 -6.58 -12.05 15.46
CA ALA A 46 -5.96 -12.75 16.57
C ALA A 46 -6.53 -12.34 17.95
N ASN A 47 -7.53 -11.45 17.99
CA ASN A 47 -8.09 -10.86 19.22
C ASN A 47 -7.09 -10.01 20.02
N LEU A 48 -6.04 -9.50 19.39
CA LEU A 48 -4.96 -8.73 20.03
C LEU A 48 -5.08 -7.21 19.81
N LEU A 49 -6.20 -6.74 19.24
CA LEU A 49 -6.36 -5.31 18.94
C LEU A 49 -6.37 -4.44 20.19
N ASN A 50 -7.00 -4.90 21.28
CA ASN A 50 -6.97 -4.17 22.55
C ASN A 50 -5.53 -4.05 23.06
N ARG A 51 -4.79 -5.17 23.08
CA ARG A 51 -3.38 -5.23 23.48
C ARG A 51 -2.51 -4.27 22.66
N TYR A 52 -2.66 -4.28 21.34
CA TYR A 52 -1.97 -3.35 20.43
C TYR A 52 -2.26 -1.87 20.74
N ASN A 53 -3.47 -1.53 21.18
CA ASN A 53 -3.82 -0.14 21.47
C ASN A 53 -3.39 0.32 22.87
N THR A 54 -3.20 -0.60 23.82
CA THR A 54 -2.92 -0.27 25.23
C THR A 54 -1.48 -0.54 25.66
N ASP A 55 -0.73 -1.38 24.93
CA ASP A 55 0.67 -1.70 25.19
C ASP A 55 1.57 -1.19 24.04
N PRO A 56 2.38 -0.14 24.29
CA PRO A 56 3.32 0.39 23.30
C PRO A 56 4.39 -0.61 22.84
N ASP A 57 4.88 -1.47 23.73
CA ASP A 57 5.95 -2.43 23.42
C ASP A 57 5.40 -3.51 22.50
N PHE A 58 4.21 -4.03 22.78
CA PHE A 58 3.53 -4.95 21.87
C PHE A 58 3.25 -4.29 20.50
N ALA A 59 2.83 -3.03 20.50
CA ALA A 59 2.63 -2.30 19.24
C ALA A 59 3.94 -2.13 18.44
N VAL A 60 5.09 -1.94 19.09
CA VAL A 60 6.40 -1.91 18.45
C VAL A 60 6.73 -3.27 17.84
N LYS A 61 6.52 -4.37 18.56
CA LYS A 61 6.76 -5.73 18.03
C LYS A 61 5.95 -6.00 16.77
N CYS A 62 4.65 -5.66 16.75
CA CYS A 62 3.82 -5.77 15.54
C CYS A 62 4.35 -4.90 14.37
N LYS A 63 4.88 -3.71 14.68
CA LYS A 63 5.47 -2.81 13.67
C LYS A 63 6.81 -3.31 13.14
N MET A 64 7.61 -4.02 13.94
CA MET A 64 8.87 -4.61 13.48
C MET A 64 8.64 -5.59 12.33
N ILE A 65 7.57 -6.38 12.38
CA ILE A 65 7.18 -7.30 11.28
C ILE A 65 6.94 -6.51 9.99
N ILE A 66 6.22 -5.39 10.06
CA ILE A 66 5.93 -4.57 8.87
C ILE A 66 7.14 -3.73 8.44
N ALA A 67 8.07 -3.44 9.35
CA ALA A 67 9.32 -2.77 9.06
C ALA A 67 10.23 -3.60 8.14
N LEU A 68 10.01 -4.91 8.02
CA LEU A 68 10.69 -5.75 7.02
C LEU A 68 10.47 -5.26 5.58
N ALA A 69 9.43 -4.47 5.31
CA ALA A 69 9.28 -3.81 4.00
C ALA A 69 10.43 -2.84 3.66
N PHE A 70 11.20 -2.39 4.66
CA PHE A 70 12.38 -1.56 4.48
C PHE A 70 13.68 -2.36 4.36
N VAL A 71 13.61 -3.69 4.42
CA VAL A 71 14.77 -4.55 4.17
C VAL A 71 14.90 -4.76 2.66
N ASN A 72 16.13 -4.75 2.18
CA ASN A 72 16.47 -5.08 0.81
C ASN A 72 16.03 -6.53 0.51
N PRO A 73 15.30 -6.81 -0.60
CA PRO A 73 14.73 -8.15 -0.84
C PRO A 73 15.70 -9.34 -0.72
N PRO A 74 16.96 -9.26 -1.18
CA PRO A 74 17.94 -10.34 -0.97
C PRO A 74 18.21 -10.68 0.50
N ASP A 75 18.18 -9.69 1.39
CA ASP A 75 18.48 -9.83 2.83
C ASP A 75 17.22 -10.13 3.67
N LEU A 76 16.05 -10.18 3.03
CA LEU A 76 14.76 -10.20 3.69
C LEU A 76 14.50 -11.49 4.48
N LYS A 77 14.91 -12.63 3.94
CA LYS A 77 14.74 -13.93 4.63
C LYS A 77 15.59 -13.99 5.89
N ASP A 78 16.83 -13.53 5.83
CA ASP A 78 17.73 -13.51 6.98
C ASP A 78 17.22 -12.54 8.05
N ALA A 79 16.76 -11.35 7.64
CA ALA A 79 16.15 -10.39 8.56
C ALA A 79 14.86 -10.94 9.21
N PHE A 80 14.07 -11.71 8.47
CA PHE A 80 12.88 -12.38 9.00
C PHE A 80 13.26 -13.46 10.02
N HIS A 81 14.27 -14.29 9.75
CA HIS A 81 14.75 -15.29 10.71
C HIS A 81 15.27 -14.67 12.00
N LEU A 82 16.08 -13.61 11.91
CA LEU A 82 16.54 -12.85 13.07
C LEU A 82 15.36 -12.28 13.88
N LEU A 83 14.31 -11.81 13.21
CA LEU A 83 13.11 -11.32 13.88
C LEU A 83 12.37 -12.44 14.62
N CYS A 84 12.30 -13.64 14.04
CA CYS A 84 11.74 -14.81 14.70
C CYS A 84 12.53 -15.20 15.96
N GLU A 85 13.86 -15.14 15.92
CA GLU A 85 14.72 -15.38 17.11
C GLU A 85 14.43 -14.35 18.22
N VAL A 86 14.27 -13.08 17.86
CA VAL A 86 13.89 -12.02 18.83
C VAL A 86 12.53 -12.30 19.48
N PHE A 87 11.63 -13.00 18.78
CA PHE A 87 10.29 -13.33 19.24
C PHE A 87 10.13 -14.77 19.76
N GLU A 88 11.22 -15.51 19.96
CA GLU A 88 11.18 -16.93 20.34
C GLU A 88 10.34 -17.20 21.60
N ASN A 89 10.31 -16.25 22.55
CA ASN A 89 9.56 -16.36 23.80
C ASN A 89 8.25 -15.55 23.82
N GLU A 90 7.76 -15.12 22.67
CA GLU A 90 6.63 -14.19 22.52
C GLU A 90 5.45 -14.88 21.81
N ASP A 91 4.91 -15.95 22.41
CA ASP A 91 3.89 -16.80 21.77
C ASP A 91 2.68 -16.04 21.21
N GLU A 92 2.29 -14.94 21.86
CA GLU A 92 1.17 -14.10 21.42
C GLU A 92 1.37 -13.47 20.03
N ILE A 93 2.62 -13.29 19.58
CA ILE A 93 2.91 -12.68 18.26
C ILE A 93 2.97 -13.70 17.13
N ASN A 94 3.09 -15.00 17.43
CA ASN A 94 3.17 -16.08 16.46
C ASN A 94 2.08 -16.04 15.38
N PRO A 95 0.79 -15.75 15.69
CA PRO A 95 -0.24 -15.65 14.65
C PRO A 95 0.06 -14.57 13.59
N LEU A 96 0.79 -13.51 13.97
CA LEU A 96 1.19 -12.45 13.06
C LEU A 96 2.45 -12.82 12.27
N ILE A 97 3.42 -13.52 12.89
CA ILE A 97 4.61 -14.07 12.20
C ILE A 97 4.16 -15.06 11.12
N GLU A 98 3.34 -16.06 11.47
CA GLU A 98 2.87 -17.09 10.55
C GLU A 98 2.07 -16.49 9.38
N TRP A 99 1.25 -15.48 9.67
CA TRP A 99 0.57 -14.72 8.63
C TRP A 99 1.58 -14.03 7.71
N PHE A 100 2.57 -13.34 8.27
CA PHE A 100 3.51 -12.59 7.47
C PHE A 100 4.36 -13.51 6.59
N GLU A 101 4.86 -14.61 7.17
CA GLU A 101 5.61 -15.64 6.46
C GLU A 101 4.82 -16.18 5.27
N LYS A 102 3.58 -16.61 5.52
CA LYS A 102 2.72 -17.22 4.50
C LYS A 102 2.44 -16.31 3.31
N TYR A 103 2.21 -15.02 3.55
CA TYR A 103 1.73 -14.11 2.50
C TYR A 103 2.85 -13.30 1.83
N TYR A 104 3.97 -13.06 2.51
CA TYR A 104 4.97 -12.08 2.07
C TYR A 104 6.41 -12.63 2.00
N ILE A 105 6.77 -13.62 2.81
CA ILE A 105 8.14 -14.22 2.79
C ILE A 105 8.19 -15.49 1.95
N GLY A 106 7.17 -16.35 2.09
CA GLY A 106 7.19 -17.72 1.60
C GLY A 106 7.69 -18.67 2.69
N ALA A 107 7.13 -19.88 2.72
CA ALA A 107 7.44 -20.87 3.77
C ALA A 107 8.16 -22.08 3.18
N GLU A 108 9.06 -22.67 3.95
CA GLU A 108 9.65 -23.97 3.59
C GLU A 108 8.76 -25.11 4.10
N ARG A 109 8.37 -26.04 3.23
CA ARG A 109 7.63 -27.24 3.63
C ARG A 109 8.38 -28.50 3.28
N ARG A 110 8.50 -29.40 4.26
CA ARG A 110 8.93 -30.78 4.01
C ARG A 110 7.80 -31.57 3.36
N ARG A 111 8.07 -32.16 2.20
CA ARG A 111 7.25 -33.18 1.54
C ARG A 111 8.10 -34.45 1.43
N GLY A 112 7.91 -35.37 2.40
CA GLY A 112 8.78 -36.53 2.56
C GLY A 112 10.22 -36.10 2.85
N ASN A 113 11.18 -36.58 2.06
CA ASN A 113 12.60 -36.24 2.19
C ASN A 113 13.02 -34.96 1.45
N ARG A 114 12.08 -34.21 0.85
CA ARG A 114 12.36 -32.98 0.10
C ARG A 114 11.87 -31.75 0.84
N ILE A 115 12.68 -30.70 0.88
CA ILE A 115 12.25 -29.35 1.28
C ILE A 115 11.77 -28.64 0.01
N VAL A 116 10.54 -28.10 0.06
CA VAL A 116 9.92 -27.35 -1.02
C VAL A 116 9.71 -25.92 -0.54
N GLN A 117 10.27 -24.96 -1.26
CA GLN A 117 9.97 -23.54 -1.05
C GLN A 117 8.56 -23.25 -1.57
N LEU A 118 7.69 -22.71 -0.72
CA LEU A 118 6.43 -22.13 -1.16
C LEU A 118 6.64 -20.65 -1.43
N GLU A 119 6.31 -20.24 -2.65
CA GLU A 119 6.32 -18.83 -3.02
C GLU A 119 5.25 -18.06 -2.23
N PRO A 120 5.56 -16.85 -1.74
CA PRO A 120 4.58 -16.00 -1.10
C PRO A 120 3.48 -15.61 -2.08
N ARG A 121 2.28 -15.34 -1.56
CA ARG A 121 1.18 -14.81 -2.38
C ARG A 121 1.54 -13.47 -3.03
N PHE A 122 2.33 -12.66 -2.33
CA PHE A 122 2.78 -11.35 -2.78
C PHE A 122 4.31 -11.32 -2.78
N PRO A 123 4.95 -11.26 -3.97
CA PRO A 123 6.41 -11.26 -4.09
C PRO A 123 7.05 -10.03 -3.39
N PRO A 124 8.15 -10.21 -2.63
CA PRO A 124 8.90 -9.13 -1.96
C PRO A 124 9.22 -7.92 -2.83
N GLU A 125 9.53 -8.14 -4.10
CA GLU A 125 9.89 -7.11 -5.08
C GLU A 125 8.73 -6.13 -5.30
N MET A 126 7.48 -6.59 -5.10
CA MET A 126 6.30 -5.78 -5.32
C MET A 126 5.89 -4.96 -4.09
N TRP A 127 6.15 -5.45 -2.87
CA TRP A 127 5.71 -4.78 -1.64
C TRP A 127 6.83 -4.13 -0.83
N SER A 128 8.09 -4.50 -1.07
CA SER A 128 9.23 -3.81 -0.47
C SER A 128 9.23 -2.33 -0.85
N VAL A 129 9.53 -1.49 0.14
CA VAL A 129 9.71 -0.05 -0.03
C VAL A 129 11.18 0.36 0.04
N TYR A 130 12.12 -0.58 0.13
CA TYR A 130 13.55 -0.28 0.25
C TYR A 130 14.04 0.66 -0.86
N GLN A 131 14.00 0.21 -2.11
CA GLN A 131 14.47 1.01 -3.24
C GLN A 131 13.66 2.30 -3.41
N ARG A 132 12.34 2.23 -3.24
CA ARG A 132 11.45 3.40 -3.29
C ARG A 132 11.80 4.46 -2.23
N THR A 133 12.27 4.03 -1.07
CA THR A 133 12.69 4.94 0.00
C THR A 133 14.00 5.62 -0.37
N LEU A 134 14.94 4.90 -0.98
CA LEU A 134 16.20 5.47 -1.49
C LEU A 134 15.95 6.47 -2.62
N ASP A 135 15.01 6.14 -3.52
CA ASP A 135 14.67 6.96 -4.68
C ASP A 135 13.76 8.16 -4.31
N GLY A 136 13.33 8.29 -3.05
CA GLY A 136 12.39 9.32 -2.62
C GLY A 136 10.97 9.17 -3.19
N ALA A 137 10.63 8.01 -3.74
CA ALA A 137 9.35 7.74 -4.36
C ALA A 137 8.20 7.59 -3.33
N SER A 138 6.96 7.80 -3.78
CA SER A 138 5.79 7.60 -2.91
C SER A 138 5.66 6.13 -2.48
N ARG A 139 5.43 5.93 -1.18
CA ARG A 139 5.17 4.62 -0.56
C ARG A 139 3.67 4.35 -0.35
N THR A 140 2.83 5.35 -0.65
CA THR A 140 1.42 5.40 -0.31
C THR A 140 0.55 5.70 -1.52
N ASN A 141 -0.67 5.17 -1.55
CA ASN A 141 -1.68 5.47 -2.57
C ASN A 141 -2.59 6.65 -2.19
N ASN A 142 -2.05 7.67 -1.50
CA ASN A 142 -2.84 8.76 -0.92
C ASN A 142 -3.72 9.50 -1.95
N TYR A 143 -3.24 9.63 -3.19
CA TYR A 143 -3.98 10.29 -4.26
C TYR A 143 -5.22 9.51 -4.70
N ALA A 144 -5.11 8.19 -4.87
CA ALA A 144 -6.29 7.38 -5.19
C ALA A 144 -7.25 7.33 -4.00
N GLU A 145 -6.74 7.24 -2.76
CA GLU A 145 -7.59 7.28 -1.56
C GLU A 145 -8.31 8.63 -1.40
N ALA A 146 -7.67 9.75 -1.73
CA ALA A 146 -8.31 11.06 -1.76
C ALA A 146 -9.40 11.13 -2.85
N ALA A 147 -9.13 10.58 -4.04
CA ALA A 147 -10.11 10.51 -5.12
C ALA A 147 -11.31 9.63 -4.74
N ASN A 148 -11.06 8.45 -4.17
CA ASN A 148 -12.10 7.53 -3.69
C ASN A 148 -12.98 8.18 -2.62
N ARG A 149 -12.38 8.85 -1.62
CA ARG A 149 -13.12 9.61 -0.60
C ARG A 149 -13.99 10.70 -1.20
N ARG A 150 -13.48 11.43 -2.20
CA ARG A 150 -14.27 12.47 -2.90
C ARG A 150 -15.46 11.85 -3.64
N ILE A 151 -15.25 10.75 -4.37
CA ILE A 151 -16.34 10.03 -5.05
C ILE A 151 -17.37 9.55 -4.04
N GLN A 152 -16.94 8.97 -2.92
CA GLN A 152 -17.84 8.49 -1.87
C GLN A 152 -18.63 9.64 -1.22
N SER A 153 -18.00 10.79 -1.00
CA SER A 153 -18.67 12.01 -0.53
C SER A 153 -19.71 12.53 -1.54
N GLU A 154 -19.44 12.45 -2.84
CA GLU A 154 -20.37 12.88 -3.90
C GLU A 154 -21.54 11.90 -4.07
N LEU A 155 -21.29 10.59 -3.88
CA LEU A 155 -22.33 9.56 -3.91
C LEU A 155 -23.32 9.73 -2.75
N GLY A 156 -22.83 10.08 -1.55
CA GLY A 156 -23.66 10.34 -0.36
C GLY A 156 -24.44 9.14 0.18
N VAL A 157 -24.26 7.94 -0.40
CA VAL A 157 -24.97 6.71 -0.03
C VAL A 157 -24.01 5.49 -0.06
N CYS A 158 -24.23 4.52 0.83
CA CYS A 158 -23.41 3.31 0.90
C CYS A 158 -23.63 2.36 -0.29
N HIS A 159 -24.84 2.34 -0.85
CA HIS A 159 -25.24 1.42 -1.94
C HIS A 159 -26.00 2.19 -3.03
N PRO A 160 -25.30 2.92 -3.91
CA PRO A 160 -25.94 3.67 -4.99
C PRO A 160 -26.54 2.73 -6.03
N THR A 161 -27.66 3.12 -6.63
CA THR A 161 -28.13 2.50 -7.87
C THR A 161 -27.12 2.77 -8.98
N LEU A 162 -27.09 1.92 -10.01
CA LEU A 162 -26.18 2.12 -11.16
C LEU A 162 -26.35 3.52 -11.80
N GLY A 163 -27.59 4.02 -11.89
CA GLY A 163 -27.88 5.36 -12.39
C GLY A 163 -27.26 6.47 -11.52
N ASN A 164 -27.47 6.40 -10.20
CA ASN A 164 -26.88 7.37 -9.26
C ASN A 164 -25.36 7.31 -9.26
N PHE A 165 -24.79 6.10 -9.42
CA PHE A 165 -23.36 5.89 -9.54
C PHE A 165 -22.79 6.60 -10.79
N ILE A 166 -23.38 6.36 -11.96
CA ILE A 166 -22.95 6.98 -13.23
C ILE A 166 -23.07 8.51 -13.15
N LEU A 167 -24.18 9.03 -12.62
CA LEU A 167 -24.38 10.48 -12.49
C LEU A 167 -23.34 11.12 -11.57
N SER A 168 -23.00 10.46 -10.47
CA SER A 168 -21.98 10.93 -9.53
C SER A 168 -20.59 10.92 -10.16
N LEU A 169 -20.25 9.88 -10.92
CA LEU A 169 -18.99 9.84 -11.69
C LEU A 169 -18.90 10.98 -12.70
N LYS A 170 -19.97 11.27 -13.44
CA LYS A 170 -20.01 12.41 -14.38
C LYS A 170 -19.80 13.74 -13.67
N LYS A 171 -20.39 13.92 -12.49
CA LYS A 171 -20.22 15.13 -11.67
C LYS A 171 -18.78 15.30 -11.20
N VAL A 172 -18.16 14.23 -10.70
CA VAL A 172 -16.75 14.22 -10.29
C VAL A 172 -15.83 14.54 -11.46
N GLN A 173 -16.07 13.92 -12.62
CA GLN A 173 -15.30 14.17 -13.85
C GLN A 173 -15.42 15.62 -14.29
N HIS A 174 -16.64 16.17 -14.35
CA HIS A 174 -16.86 17.56 -14.74
C HIS A 174 -16.09 18.55 -13.85
N GLY A 175 -16.11 18.33 -12.53
CA GLY A 175 -15.34 19.17 -11.60
C GLY A 175 -13.82 19.03 -11.77
N ARG A 176 -13.31 17.86 -12.14
CA ARG A 176 -11.89 17.63 -12.45
C ARG A 176 -11.48 18.31 -13.75
N ASP A 177 -12.31 18.23 -14.78
CA ASP A 177 -12.04 18.85 -16.08
C ASP A 177 -11.98 20.37 -15.94
N GLN A 178 -12.87 20.96 -15.13
CA GLN A 178 -12.81 22.40 -14.81
C GLN A 178 -11.49 22.79 -14.11
N GLN A 179 -11.07 22.04 -13.10
CA GLN A 179 -9.79 22.27 -12.40
C GLN A 179 -8.58 22.13 -13.34
N TYR A 180 -8.61 21.12 -14.22
CA TYR A 180 -7.57 20.92 -15.21
C TYR A 180 -7.51 22.08 -16.22
N MET A 181 -8.66 22.54 -16.72
CA MET A 181 -8.71 23.69 -17.64
C MET A 181 -8.20 24.97 -16.99
N GLN A 182 -8.52 25.22 -15.71
CA GLN A 182 -7.96 26.34 -14.95
C GLN A 182 -6.43 26.26 -14.86
N TRP A 183 -5.91 25.08 -14.58
CA TRP A 183 -4.46 24.85 -14.51
C TRP A 183 -3.76 25.04 -15.86
N VAL A 184 -4.32 24.51 -16.96
CA VAL A 184 -3.79 24.71 -18.33
C VAL A 184 -3.80 26.21 -18.70
N ALA A 185 -4.78 26.97 -18.19
CA ALA A 185 -4.84 28.42 -18.35
C ALA A 185 -3.86 29.20 -17.45
N GLY A 186 -3.03 28.53 -16.65
CA GLY A 186 -2.05 29.14 -15.76
C GLY A 186 -2.65 29.70 -14.46
N LEU A 187 -3.91 29.40 -14.15
CA LEU A 187 -4.53 29.79 -12.89
C LEU A 187 -4.05 28.87 -11.78
N GLU A 188 -3.64 29.45 -10.66
CA GLU A 188 -3.25 28.66 -9.49
C GLU A 188 -4.44 27.84 -8.97
N PRO A 189 -4.21 26.58 -8.55
CA PRO A 189 -5.24 25.80 -7.92
C PRO A 189 -5.73 26.52 -6.66
N PRO A 190 -7.04 26.43 -6.32
CA PRO A 190 -7.56 27.06 -5.13
C PRO A 190 -6.79 26.60 -3.90
N HIS A 191 -6.34 27.57 -3.09
CA HIS A 191 -5.61 27.33 -1.85
C HIS A 191 -6.43 26.41 -0.94
N ASN A 192 -6.02 25.14 -0.81
CA ASN A 192 -6.51 24.28 0.26
C ASN A 192 -5.84 24.73 1.58
N ALA A 193 -6.64 24.84 2.64
CA ALA A 193 -6.19 25.14 4.00
C ALA A 193 -5.01 24.24 4.43
N PRO A 194 -4.11 24.71 5.31
CA PRO A 194 -2.79 24.10 5.49
C PRO A 194 -2.90 22.72 6.14
N GLN A 195 -2.63 21.67 5.38
CA GLN A 195 -2.24 20.38 5.93
C GLN A 195 -0.72 20.27 5.85
N GLY A 196 -0.07 20.29 7.03
CA GLY A 196 1.24 19.69 7.27
C GLY A 196 2.37 20.17 6.37
N THR A 197 3.12 21.15 6.85
CA THR A 197 4.38 21.66 6.30
C THR A 197 5.34 20.55 5.84
N GLY A 198 5.88 20.72 4.63
CA GLY A 198 7.27 20.40 4.35
C GLY A 198 7.57 19.22 3.43
N GLN A 199 7.05 19.17 2.20
CA GLN A 199 7.73 18.41 1.12
C GLN A 199 7.26 18.70 -0.32
N ASN A 200 6.24 19.55 -0.54
CA ASN A 200 5.57 19.62 -1.84
C ASN A 200 6.20 20.58 -2.87
N ARG A 201 7.39 21.14 -2.60
CA ARG A 201 7.99 22.20 -3.45
C ARG A 201 9.05 21.72 -4.45
N ARG A 202 9.42 20.43 -4.49
CA ARG A 202 10.51 19.92 -5.37
C ARG A 202 10.08 19.00 -6.52
N TYR A 203 8.78 18.69 -6.68
CA TYR A 203 8.32 17.73 -7.69
C TYR A 203 7.70 18.37 -8.94
N TRP A 204 7.70 19.70 -9.05
CA TRP A 204 6.94 20.42 -10.09
C TRP A 204 7.80 21.28 -11.02
N GLU A 205 9.10 21.05 -11.08
CA GLU A 205 9.95 21.63 -12.13
C GLU A 205 9.91 20.71 -13.37
N VAL A 206 9.30 21.22 -14.44
CA VAL A 206 9.37 20.63 -15.78
C VAL A 206 10.73 21.01 -16.38
N PRO A 207 11.54 20.08 -16.92
CA PRO A 207 12.75 20.47 -17.65
C PRO A 207 12.35 21.32 -18.85
N ASN A 208 12.87 22.54 -18.92
CA ASN A 208 12.77 23.35 -20.13
C ASN A 208 13.46 22.60 -21.29
N LEU A 209 12.80 22.62 -22.45
CA LEU A 209 13.29 22.11 -23.73
C LEU A 209 14.66 22.69 -24.10
#